data_AF-A0A4P5VPL1-F1
#
_entry.id   AF-A0A4P5VPL1-F1
#
_cell.length_a   1.000
_cell.length_b   1.000
_cell.length_c   1.000
_cell.angle_alpha   90.00
_cell.angle_beta   90.00
_cell.angle_gamma   90.00
#
_symmetry.space_group_name_H-M   'P 1'
#
loop_
_entity.id
_entity.type
_entity.pdbx_description
1 polymer ?
#
loop_
_entity_poly.entity_id
_entity_poly.type
_entity_poly.pdbx_seq_one_letter_code
_entity_poly.pdbx_strand_id
1 'polypeptide(L)' 'MQTAFRSPRRVTITLPWATYEALQVRADAEGRSLSNLAAFLLESAIKGPAAPAVASVAATPMRRALENPFH' A
#
# COMPACT_ATOMS: atom_id res chain seq x y z
N MET A 1 4.33 27.08 -11.61
CA MET A 1 3.91 26.45 -10.33
C MET A 1 4.49 25.05 -10.30
N GLN A 2 5.46 24.77 -9.43
CA GLN A 2 6.05 23.44 -9.32
C GLN A 2 5.05 22.51 -8.63
N THR A 3 4.40 21.64 -9.39
CA THR A 3 3.64 20.52 -8.87
C THR A 3 4.65 19.55 -8.26
N ALA A 4 5.00 19.75 -6.99
CA ALA A 4 5.90 18.85 -6.27
C ALA A 4 5.25 17.47 -6.26
N PHE A 5 5.70 16.57 -7.14
CA PHE A 5 5.39 15.15 -7.04
C PHE A 5 5.86 14.69 -5.66
N ARG A 6 4.94 14.46 -4.75
CA ARG A 6 5.26 13.96 -3.42
C ARG A 6 5.65 12.49 -3.58
N SER A 7 6.94 12.23 -3.63
CA SER A 7 7.47 10.87 -3.69
C SER A 7 7.02 10.08 -2.45
N PRO A 8 6.63 8.81 -2.57
CA PRO A 8 6.33 7.96 -1.42
C PRO A 8 7.47 7.96 -0.41
N ARG A 9 7.14 8.08 0.88
CA ARG A 9 8.11 8.00 1.99
C ARG A 9 7.87 6.72 2.77
N ARG A 10 8.92 5.91 2.94
CA ARG A 10 8.89 4.70 3.77
C ARG A 10 9.02 5.11 5.24
N VAL A 11 8.14 4.58 6.07
CA VAL A 11 8.16 4.75 7.52
C VAL A 11 8.26 3.37 8.16
N THR A 12 9.12 3.23 9.16
CA THR A 12 9.23 2.02 9.99
C THR A 12 8.72 2.38 11.38
N ILE A 13 7.85 1.54 11.93
CA ILE A 13 7.28 1.72 13.27
C ILE A 13 7.41 0.41 14.06
N THR A 14 7.56 0.54 15.37
CA THR A 14 7.49 -0.59 16.29
C THR A 14 6.07 -0.67 16.85
N LEU A 15 5.46 -1.86 16.78
CA LEU A 15 4.10 -2.12 17.27
C LEU A 15 4.12 -3.20 18.35
N PRO A 16 3.17 -3.20 19.30
CA PRO A 16 2.89 -4.35 20.13
C PRO A 16 2.57 -5.58 19.26
N TRP A 17 3.01 -6.76 19.70
CA TRP A 17 2.83 -8.02 18.95
C TRP A 17 1.35 -8.28 18.61
N ALA A 18 0.45 -8.15 19.58
CA ALA A 18 -0.98 -8.37 19.38
C ALA A 18 -1.58 -7.47 18.29
N THR A 19 -1.11 -6.21 18.20
CA THR A 19 -1.54 -5.28 17.15
C THR A 19 -1.03 -5.72 15.78
N TYR A 20 0.24 -6.12 15.70
CA TYR A 20 0.83 -6.64 14.46
C TYR A 20 0.09 -7.90 13.97
N GLU A 21 -0.18 -8.84 14.86
CA GLU A 21 -0.88 -10.09 14.55
C GLU A 21 -2.30 -9.82 14.04
N ALA A 22 -3.07 -8.94 14.70
CA ALA A 22 -4.41 -8.57 14.26
C ALA A 22 -4.41 -7.92 12.86
N LEU A 23 -3.42 -7.08 12.56
CA LEU A 23 -3.25 -6.49 11.24
C LEU A 23 -2.87 -7.54 10.19
N GLN A 24 -2.00 -8.48 10.54
CA GLN A 24 -1.58 -9.57 9.64
C GLN A 24 -2.77 -10.46 9.27
N VAL A 25 -3.52 -10.95 10.26
CA VAL A 25 -4.72 -11.77 10.05
C VAL A 25 -5.72 -11.06 9.14
N ARG A 26 -5.94 -9.76 9.35
CA ARG A 26 -6.83 -8.96 8.51
C ARG A 26 -6.30 -8.78 7.09
N ALA A 27 -5.01 -8.53 6.92
CA ALA A 27 -4.39 -8.37 5.61
C ALA A 27 -4.50 -9.66 4.79
N ASP A 28 -4.26 -10.81 5.42
CA ASP A 28 -4.38 -12.12 4.81
C ASP A 28 -5.83 -12.43 4.43
N ALA A 29 -6.79 -12.15 5.32
CA ALA A 29 -8.21 -12.33 5.04
C ALA A 29 -8.71 -11.45 3.87
N GLU A 30 -8.14 -10.26 3.70
CA GLU A 30 -8.47 -9.34 2.60
C GLU A 30 -7.63 -9.59 1.33
N GLY A 31 -6.68 -10.53 1.36
CA GLY A 31 -5.82 -10.85 0.22
C GLY A 31 -4.90 -9.70 -0.22
N ARG A 32 -4.51 -8.82 0.71
CA ARG A 32 -3.62 -7.68 0.43
C ARG A 32 -2.39 -7.68 1.32
N SER A 33 -1.32 -6.99 0.89
CA SER A 33 -0.13 -6.87 1.73
C SER A 33 -0.40 -6.04 2.99
N LEU A 34 0.29 -6.37 4.09
CA LEU A 34 0.22 -5.65 5.36
C LEU A 34 0.50 -4.15 5.20
N SER A 35 1.49 -3.78 4.38
CA SER A 35 1.82 -2.37 4.10
C SER A 35 0.68 -1.62 3.40
N ASN A 36 -0.07 -2.29 2.53
CA ASN A 36 -1.25 -1.71 1.86
C ASN A 36 -2.41 -1.51 2.85
N LEU A 37 -2.67 -2.51 3.70
CA LEU A 37 -3.65 -2.39 4.77
C LEU A 37 -3.28 -1.24 5.72
N ALA A 38 -2.03 -1.18 6.17
CA ALA A 38 -1.55 -0.12 7.06
C ALA A 38 -1.69 1.27 6.44
N ALA A 39 -1.33 1.45 5.17
CA ALA A 39 -1.50 2.71 4.46
C ALA A 39 -2.99 3.12 4.41
N PHE A 40 -3.88 2.19 4.05
CA PHE A 40 -5.33 2.44 4.02
C PHE A 40 -5.88 2.85 5.38
N LEU A 41 -5.48 2.14 6.46
CA LEU A 41 -5.94 2.46 7.82
C LEU A 41 -5.44 3.83 8.29
N LEU A 42 -4.17 4.16 8.03
CA LEU A 42 -3.58 5.46 8.35
C LEU A 42 -4.30 6.59 7.60
N GLU A 43 -4.53 6.41 6.31
CA GLU A 43 -5.27 7.40 5.50
C GLU A 43 -6.71 7.58 6.00
N SER A 44 -7.39 6.49 6.33
CA SER A 44 -8.78 6.51 6.83
C SER A 44 -8.88 7.19 8.20
N ALA A 45 -7.93 6.94 9.09
CA ALA A 45 -7.89 7.56 10.41
C ALA A 45 -7.67 9.08 10.33
N ILE A 46 -6.86 9.56 9.35
CA ILE A 46 -6.57 10.98 9.15
C ILE A 46 -7.72 11.70 8.44
N LYS A 47 -8.33 11.08 7.43
CA LYS A 47 -9.40 11.69 6.61
C LYS A 47 -10.77 11.71 7.30
N GLY A 48 -10.96 10.97 8.40
CA GLY A 48 -12.28 10.74 9.00
C GLY A 48 -13.08 9.66 8.25
N PRO A 49 -14.34 9.34 8.63
CA PRO A 49 -15.14 8.30 7.99
C PRO A 49 -15.47 8.68 6.53
N ALA A 50 -14.53 8.40 5.63
CA ALA A 50 -14.68 8.52 4.20
C ALA A 50 -15.26 7.20 3.66
N ALA A 51 -16.31 7.33 2.84
CA ALA A 51 -17.02 6.24 2.17
C ALA A 51 -16.07 5.20 1.52
N PRO A 52 -16.47 3.92 1.44
CA PRO A 52 -15.58 2.81 1.09
C PRO A 52 -14.96 3.00 -0.29
N ALA A 53 -13.65 3.28 -0.30
CA ALA A 53 -12.82 3.27 -1.49
C ALA A 53 -12.63 1.81 -1.96
N VAL A 54 -13.58 1.36 -2.77
CA VAL A 54 -13.48 0.12 -3.53
C VAL A 54 -12.25 0.15 -4.45
N ALA A 55 -11.34 -0.76 -4.16
CA ALA A 55 -10.37 -1.39 -5.06
C ALA A 55 -9.76 -0.52 -6.18
N SER A 56 -8.62 0.11 -5.91
CA SER A 56 -7.58 0.26 -6.94
C SER A 56 -6.71 -1.00 -6.93
N VAL A 57 -7.27 -2.10 -7.44
CA VAL A 57 -6.49 -3.22 -7.97
C VAL A 57 -6.21 -2.88 -9.43
N ALA A 58 -5.16 -2.10 -9.68
CA ALA A 58 -4.71 -1.82 -11.03
C ALA A 58 -3.18 -1.66 -11.10
N ALA A 59 -2.56 -2.76 -11.52
CA ALA A 59 -1.37 -2.82 -12.37
C ALA A 59 -0.08 -2.12 -11.90
N THR A 60 0.84 -2.93 -11.35
CA THR A 60 2.24 -2.81 -11.77
C THR A 60 2.35 -3.52 -13.13
N PRO A 61 2.44 -2.83 -14.28
CA PRO A 61 2.96 -3.50 -15.45
C PRO A 61 4.42 -3.81 -15.15
N MET A 62 4.73 -5.11 -15.13
CA MET A 62 6.06 -5.69 -15.13
C MET A 62 6.82 -5.24 -16.39
N ARG A 63 7.20 -3.97 -16.47
CA ARG A 63 8.12 -3.42 -17.48
C ARG A 63 9.56 -3.68 -17.03
N ARG A 64 10.00 -4.95 -17.03
CA ARG A 64 11.43 -5.31 -17.08
C ARG A 64 11.66 -6.82 -17.24
N ALA A 65 11.51 -7.35 -18.45
CA ALA A 65 12.26 -8.50 -18.98
C ALA A 65 11.74 -8.77 -20.40
N LEU A 66 12.64 -8.96 -21.37
CA LEU A 66 12.39 -9.27 -22.80
C LEU A 66 12.33 -8.10 -23.80
N GLU A 67 13.04 -7.00 -23.54
CA GLU A 67 13.55 -6.15 -24.63
C GLU A 67 15.09 -6.22 -24.63
N ASN A 68 15.61 -7.25 -25.29
CA ASN A 68 16.86 -7.22 -26.05
C ASN A 68 17.02 -8.52 -26.85
N PRO A 69 16.41 -8.60 -28.04
CA PRO A 69 16.92 -9.44 -29.11
C PRO A 69 17.73 -8.56 -30.08
N PHE A 70 19.01 -8.88 -30.26
CA PHE A 70 19.96 -8.33 -31.24
C PHE A 70 20.54 -6.92 -30.96
N HIS A 71 21.77 -6.90 -30.43
CA HIS A 71 22.94 -6.37 -31.15
C HIS A 71 24.24 -6.95 -30.60
#